data_AF-A0A820LHI1-F1
#
_entry.id   AF-A0A820LHI1-F1
#
_cell.length_a   1.000
_cell.length_b   1.000
_cell.length_c   1.000
_cell.angle_alpha   90.00
_cell.angle_beta   90.00
_cell.angle_gamma   90.00
#
_symmetry.space_group_name_H-M   'P 1'
#
loop_
_entity.id
_entity.type
_entity.pdbx_description
1 polymer ?
#
loop_
_entity_poly.entity_id
_entity_poly.type
_entity_poly.pdbx_seq_one_letter_code
_entity_poly.pdbx_strand_id
1 'polypeptide(L)'
;STGSGNIQQTILVNRTCRCVIFDQVFNSYDLLKQFATLIRPLLYGKIYYHPSNTHYDNIIKQLNQTFESLDELIKLFRQVQTMIQPTYKIYSTLCRFLSNSSTICQQIKSYETPISLFTILTEFMACSDRDRFIKKDSEADMIRDGQNNSVTNTFLAAIEFLDDISNNDTLPKHMKYKIRMILDYVDNTYQTADR
;
A
#
# COMPACT_ATOMS: atom_id res chain seq x y z
N SER A 1 31.51 0.80 -32.95
CA SER A 1 31.72 1.07 -31.52
C SER A 1 30.76 2.17 -31.10
N THR A 2 29.55 1.79 -30.67
CA THR A 2 28.60 2.71 -30.05
C THR A 2 27.73 1.86 -29.12
N GLY A 3 28.27 1.62 -27.92
CA GLY A 3 27.53 0.99 -26.84
C GLY A 3 26.47 1.96 -26.35
N SER A 4 25.20 1.60 -26.55
CA SER A 4 24.05 2.24 -25.91
C SER A 4 24.16 2.00 -24.41
N GLY A 5 24.67 2.99 -23.69
CA GLY A 5 24.67 2.99 -22.24
C GLY A 5 23.24 2.97 -21.75
N ASN A 6 22.83 1.86 -21.12
CA ASN A 6 21.62 1.80 -20.33
C ASN A 6 21.77 2.80 -19.18
N ILE A 7 21.25 4.01 -19.35
CA ILE A 7 21.03 4.94 -18.26
C ILE A 7 19.95 4.28 -17.40
N GLN A 8 20.36 3.58 -16.35
CA GLN A 8 19.46 3.18 -15.29
C GLN A 8 18.92 4.48 -14.69
N GLN A 9 17.69 4.83 -15.08
CA GLN A 9 17.00 6.00 -14.57
C GLN A 9 16.75 5.74 -13.08
N THR A 10 17.56 6.36 -12.22
CA THR A 10 17.39 6.25 -10.76
C THR A 10 16.11 6.98 -10.39
N ILE A 11 15.00 6.26 -10.32
CA ILE A 11 13.71 6.80 -9.86
C ILE A 11 13.83 7.02 -8.35
N LEU A 12 14.02 8.29 -7.95
CA LEU A 12 14.04 8.70 -6.55
C LEU A 12 12.63 8.63 -5.97
N VAL A 13 12.39 7.64 -5.12
CA VAL A 13 11.13 7.53 -4.36
C VAL A 13 11.32 8.27 -3.04
N ASN A 14 10.64 9.42 -2.89
CA ASN A 14 10.68 10.18 -1.65
C ASN A 14 9.91 9.43 -0.55
N ARG A 15 10.61 8.96 0.48
CA ARG A 15 10.02 8.29 1.65
C ARG A 15 10.62 8.87 2.92
N THR A 16 9.85 8.87 4.00
CA THR A 16 10.40 9.27 5.31
C THR A 16 11.50 8.30 5.72
N CYS A 17 12.54 8.79 6.42
CA CYS A 17 13.69 7.97 6.85
C CYS A 17 13.28 6.71 7.61
N ARG A 18 12.17 6.79 8.35
CA ARG A 18 11.63 5.67 9.11
C ARG A 18 11.12 4.54 8.21
N CYS A 19 10.44 4.87 7.13
CA CYS A 19 9.94 3.90 6.16
C CYS A 19 11.09 3.18 5.42
N VAL A 20 12.18 3.91 5.15
CA VAL A 20 13.40 3.32 4.56
C VAL A 20 14.00 2.25 5.47
N ILE A 21 14.08 2.51 6.78
CA ILE A 21 14.58 1.53 7.75
C ILE A 21 13.69 0.29 7.81
N PHE A 22 12.37 0.47 7.83
CA PHE A 22 11.44 -0.67 7.81
C PHE A 22 11.58 -1.49 6.54
N ASP A 23 11.69 -0.86 5.38
CA ASP A 23 11.94 -1.57 4.11
C ASP A 23 13.24 -2.38 4.15
N GLN A 24 14.30 -1.86 4.78
CA GLN A 24 15.55 -2.60 4.96
C GLN A 24 15.34 -3.87 5.81
N VAL A 25 14.58 -3.77 6.91
CA VAL A 25 14.26 -4.93 7.77
C VAL A 25 13.46 -5.98 7.02
N PHE A 26 12.42 -5.58 6.29
CA PHE A 26 11.62 -6.51 5.48
C PHE A 26 12.44 -7.17 4.37
N ASN A 27 13.39 -6.45 3.76
CA ASN A 27 14.30 -7.02 2.76
C ASN A 27 15.37 -7.95 3.35
N SER A 28 15.58 -7.95 4.67
CA SER A 28 16.61 -8.75 5.33
C SER A 28 16.20 -10.22 5.54
N TYR A 29 14.90 -10.52 5.45
CA TYR A 29 14.37 -11.88 5.65
C TYR A 29 13.53 -12.29 4.44
N ASP A 30 13.77 -13.47 3.85
CA ASP A 30 13.10 -13.90 2.61
C ASP A 30 11.57 -13.95 2.71
N LEU A 31 11.04 -14.45 3.83
CA LEU A 31 9.59 -14.50 4.06
C LEU A 31 8.98 -13.09 4.15
N LEU A 32 9.64 -12.17 4.86
CA LEU A 32 9.20 -10.78 4.95
C LEU A 32 9.36 -10.05 3.61
N LYS A 33 10.40 -10.39 2.84
CA LYS A 33 10.64 -9.82 1.51
C LYS A 33 9.52 -10.21 0.54
N GLN A 34 9.11 -11.48 0.52
CA GLN A 34 7.99 -11.95 -0.29
C GLN A 34 6.66 -11.29 0.12
N PHE A 35 6.41 -11.16 1.42
CA PHE A 35 5.24 -10.46 1.91
C PHE A 35 5.28 -8.95 1.54
N ALA A 36 6.43 -8.31 1.69
CA ALA A 36 6.61 -6.90 1.35
C ALA A 36 6.39 -6.64 -0.14
N THR A 37 6.85 -7.52 -1.04
CA THR A 37 6.62 -7.34 -2.49
C THR A 37 5.14 -7.29 -2.88
N LEU A 38 4.26 -7.93 -2.11
CA LEU A 38 2.82 -7.90 -2.32
C LEU A 38 2.17 -6.64 -1.74
N ILE A 39 2.57 -6.23 -0.52
CA ILE A 39 1.91 -5.12 0.18
C ILE A 39 2.45 -3.75 -0.24
N ARG A 40 3.70 -3.65 -0.72
CA ARG A 40 4.33 -2.38 -1.11
C ARG A 40 3.49 -1.56 -2.12
N PRO A 41 3.04 -2.12 -3.26
CA PRO A 41 2.15 -1.40 -4.17
C PRO A 41 0.83 -1.02 -3.52
N LEU A 42 0.30 -1.83 -2.59
CA LEU A 42 -0.94 -1.51 -1.88
C LEU A 42 -0.79 -0.33 -0.93
N LEU A 43 0.38 -0.10 -0.34
CA LEU A 43 0.61 1.01 0.58
C LEU A 43 0.88 2.33 -0.11
N TYR A 44 1.77 2.32 -1.10
CA TYR A 44 2.30 3.55 -1.69
C TYR A 44 2.35 3.52 -3.22
N GLY A 45 1.82 2.48 -3.86
CA GLY A 45 1.73 2.41 -5.31
C GLY A 45 0.76 3.44 -5.86
N LYS A 46 1.16 4.11 -6.94
CA LYS A 46 0.35 5.09 -7.65
C LYS A 46 -0.67 4.38 -8.54
N ILE A 47 -1.84 5.00 -8.64
CA ILE A 47 -2.95 4.57 -9.49
C ILE A 47 -3.10 5.60 -10.59
N TYR A 48 -2.92 5.21 -11.84
CA TYR A 48 -3.09 6.11 -12.97
C TYR A 48 -4.53 6.11 -13.45
N TYR A 49 -4.99 7.23 -14.00
CA TYR A 49 -6.30 7.25 -14.65
C TYR A 49 -6.35 8.15 -15.88
N HIS A 50 -7.20 7.76 -16.82
CA HIS A 50 -7.47 8.46 -18.09
C HIS A 50 -8.84 8.00 -18.65
N PRO A 51 -9.56 8.86 -19.42
CA PRO A 51 -9.39 10.30 -19.51
C PRO A 51 -9.83 11.01 -18.22
N SER A 52 -9.55 12.31 -18.14
CA SER A 52 -9.98 13.16 -17.04
C SER A 52 -10.97 14.20 -17.56
N ASN A 53 -12.14 14.21 -16.94
CA ASN A 53 -13.22 15.16 -17.12
C ASN A 53 -13.89 15.38 -15.75
N THR A 54 -14.82 16.32 -15.63
CA THR A 54 -15.44 16.64 -14.32
C THR A 54 -16.11 15.44 -13.67
N HIS A 55 -16.66 14.49 -14.44
CA HIS A 55 -17.32 13.29 -13.91
C HIS A 55 -16.33 12.28 -13.36
N TYR A 56 -15.31 11.92 -14.15
CA TYR A 56 -14.25 11.00 -13.73
C TYR A 56 -13.45 11.56 -12.57
N ASP A 57 -13.12 12.85 -12.59
CA ASP A 57 -12.40 13.50 -11.50
C ASP A 57 -13.21 13.46 -10.18
N ASN A 58 -14.54 13.57 -10.26
CA ASN A 58 -15.41 13.41 -9.10
C ASN A 58 -15.43 11.96 -8.56
N ILE A 59 -15.42 10.96 -9.45
CA ILE A 59 -15.29 9.55 -9.06
C ILE A 59 -13.94 9.31 -8.40
N ILE A 60 -12.85 9.77 -9.01
CA ILE A 60 -11.49 9.67 -8.46
C ILE A 60 -11.41 10.37 -7.10
N LYS A 61 -12.04 11.54 -6.94
CA LYS A 61 -12.11 12.25 -5.66
C LYS A 61 -12.79 11.40 -4.59
N GLN A 62 -13.91 10.74 -4.90
CA GLN A 62 -14.57 9.81 -3.98
C GLN A 62 -13.68 8.62 -3.64
N LEU A 63 -12.97 8.08 -4.63
CA LEU A 63 -12.02 6.99 -4.38
C LEU A 63 -10.86 7.45 -3.49
N ASN A 64 -10.37 8.69 -3.65
CA ASN A 64 -9.29 9.23 -2.82
C ASN A 64 -9.69 9.33 -1.33
N GLN A 65 -10.98 9.58 -1.05
CA GLN A 65 -11.50 9.60 0.33
C GLN A 65 -11.35 8.26 1.06
N THR A 66 -11.30 7.14 0.33
CA THR A 66 -11.06 5.82 0.94
C THR A 66 -9.64 5.72 1.51
N PHE A 67 -8.65 6.36 0.87
CA PHE A 67 -7.28 6.41 1.37
C PHE A 67 -7.12 7.40 2.53
N GLU A 68 -7.89 8.50 2.54
CA GLU A 68 -7.97 9.39 3.69
C GLU A 68 -8.54 8.66 4.92
N SER A 69 -9.63 7.92 4.73
CA SER A 69 -10.25 7.11 5.79
C SER A 69 -9.30 6.03 6.32
N LEU A 70 -8.53 5.39 5.42
CA LEU A 70 -7.50 4.42 5.81
C LEU A 70 -6.40 5.06 6.68
N ASP A 71 -5.94 6.25 6.33
CA ASP A 71 -4.96 6.97 7.14
C ASP A 71 -5.49 7.32 8.54
N GLU A 72 -6.75 7.73 8.64
CA GLU A 72 -7.40 7.97 9.93
C GLU A 72 -7.41 6.70 10.79
N LEU A 73 -7.75 5.55 10.21
CA LEU A 73 -7.68 4.26 10.88
C LEU A 73 -6.25 3.93 11.36
N ILE A 74 -5.24 4.19 10.53
CA ILE A 74 -3.83 3.97 10.90
C ILE A 74 -3.44 4.87 12.09
N LYS A 75 -3.90 6.13 12.13
CA LYS A 75 -3.68 7.00 13.30
C LYS A 75 -4.30 6.44 14.57
N LEU A 76 -5.49 5.84 14.49
CA LEU A 76 -6.12 5.18 15.64
C LEU A 76 -5.28 3.98 16.11
N PHE A 77 -4.78 3.14 15.20
CA PHE A 77 -3.89 2.04 15.58
C PHE A 77 -2.61 2.53 16.27
N ARG A 78 -2.04 3.66 15.82
CA ARG A 78 -0.89 4.28 16.49
C ARG A 78 -1.23 4.77 17.89
N GLN A 79 -2.40 5.38 18.08
CA GLN A 79 -2.86 5.76 19.42
C GLN A 79 -3.00 4.53 20.32
N VAL A 80 -3.62 3.46 19.84
CA VAL A 80 -3.72 2.18 20.57
C VAL A 80 -2.33 1.63 20.90
N GLN A 81 -1.39 1.65 19.96
CA GLN A 81 0.00 1.23 20.18
C GLN A 81 0.67 2.02 21.31
N THR A 82 0.45 3.34 21.40
CA THR A 82 1.01 4.16 22.48
C THR A 82 0.47 3.82 23.87
N MET A 83 -0.68 3.15 23.96
CA MET A 83 -1.24 2.67 25.22
C MET A 83 -0.81 1.24 25.56
N ILE A 84 -0.83 0.33 24.56
CA ILE A 84 -0.55 -1.10 24.77
C ILE A 84 0.92 -1.32 25.15
N GLN A 85 1.86 -0.67 24.45
CA GLN A 85 3.30 -0.85 24.64
C GLN A 85 3.78 -0.55 26.08
N PRO A 86 3.54 0.65 26.65
CA PRO A 86 3.98 0.94 28.02
C PRO A 86 3.27 0.05 29.04
N THR A 87 1.97 -0.21 28.85
CA THR A 87 1.18 -1.08 29.71
C THR A 87 1.75 -2.51 29.77
N TYR A 88 2.04 -3.10 28.62
CA TYR A 88 2.69 -4.41 28.53
C TYR A 88 4.07 -4.42 29.21
N LYS A 89 4.87 -3.37 29.00
CA LYS A 89 6.20 -3.25 29.61
C LYS A 89 6.12 -3.18 31.15
N ILE A 90 5.14 -2.46 31.69
CA ILE A 90 4.90 -2.40 33.14
C ILE A 90 4.55 -3.78 33.68
N TYR A 91 3.55 -4.45 33.09
CA TYR A 91 3.11 -5.77 33.56
C TYR A 91 4.20 -6.85 33.42
N SER A 92 4.92 -6.87 32.30
CA SER A 92 6.04 -7.81 32.11
C SER A 92 7.19 -7.55 33.09
N THR A 93 7.48 -6.29 33.43
CA THR A 93 8.49 -5.94 34.44
C THR A 93 8.04 -6.36 35.84
N LEU A 94 6.78 -6.11 36.20
CA LEU A 94 6.20 -6.58 37.47
C LEU A 94 6.25 -8.11 37.58
N CYS A 95 5.96 -8.82 36.50
CA CYS A 95 6.06 -10.28 36.44
C CYS A 95 7.48 -10.82 36.63
N ARG A 96 8.51 -10.09 36.18
CA ARG A 96 9.90 -10.43 36.49
C ARG A 96 10.21 -10.27 37.98
N PHE A 97 9.59 -9.30 38.65
CA PHE A 97 9.83 -9.02 40.07
C PHE A 97 9.05 -9.95 41.01
N LEU A 98 7.79 -10.26 40.70
CA LEU A 98 6.85 -10.97 41.58
C LEU A 98 6.87 -12.51 41.45
N SER A 99 7.88 -13.09 40.80
CA SER A 99 8.00 -14.50 40.37
C SER A 99 7.34 -14.83 39.02
N ASN A 100 8.21 -15.15 38.05
CA ASN A 100 7.91 -15.36 36.64
C ASN A 100 7.08 -16.63 36.34
N SER A 101 6.78 -17.46 37.35
CA SER A 101 6.11 -18.76 37.21
C SER A 101 4.59 -18.72 37.41
N SER A 102 4.00 -17.59 37.79
CA SER A 102 2.54 -17.49 37.93
C SER A 102 1.85 -17.65 36.57
N THR A 103 0.66 -18.26 36.57
CA THR A 103 -0.18 -18.46 35.37
C THR A 103 -0.49 -17.13 34.67
N ILE A 104 -0.72 -16.08 35.44
CA ILE A 104 -0.96 -14.71 34.95
C ILE A 104 0.25 -14.18 34.19
N CYS A 105 1.46 -14.39 34.70
CA CYS A 105 2.69 -13.92 34.05
C CYS A 105 3.03 -14.70 32.77
N GLN A 106 2.73 -16.00 32.73
CA GLN A 106 2.82 -16.78 31.49
C GLN A 106 1.83 -16.27 30.43
N GLN A 107 0.61 -15.94 30.83
CA GLN A 107 -0.39 -15.39 29.94
C GLN A 107 0.02 -14.00 29.42
N ILE A 108 0.55 -13.13 30.27
CA ILE A 108 1.09 -11.82 29.85
C ILE A 108 2.20 -12.03 28.81
N LYS A 109 3.15 -12.93 29.07
CA LYS A 109 4.26 -13.22 28.15
C LYS A 109 3.77 -13.73 26.78
N SER A 110 2.64 -14.44 26.74
CA SER A 110 2.05 -14.90 25.47
C SER A 110 1.66 -13.76 24.52
N TYR A 111 1.44 -12.54 25.05
CA TYR A 111 1.11 -11.37 24.24
C TYR A 111 2.33 -10.63 23.67
N GLU A 112 3.57 -11.02 24.00
CA GLU A 112 4.79 -10.35 23.51
C GLU A 112 4.84 -10.32 21.98
N THR A 113 4.67 -11.50 21.37
CA THR A 113 4.72 -11.67 19.92
C THR A 113 3.60 -10.93 19.19
N PRO A 114 2.30 -11.07 19.54
CA PRO A 114 1.25 -10.35 18.83
C PRO A 114 1.34 -8.83 19.02
N ILE A 115 1.76 -8.34 20.20
CA ILE A 115 1.99 -6.90 20.43
C ILE A 115 3.15 -6.38 19.56
N SER A 116 4.24 -7.14 19.47
CA SER A 116 5.37 -6.80 18.60
C SER A 116 4.99 -6.78 17.13
N LEU A 117 4.26 -7.81 16.68
CA LEU A 117 3.75 -7.89 15.31
C LEU A 117 2.81 -6.73 14.99
N PHE A 118 1.88 -6.40 15.90
CA PHE A 118 0.98 -5.26 15.75
C PHE A 118 1.74 -3.94 15.60
N THR A 119 2.80 -3.73 16.38
CA THR A 119 3.68 -2.57 16.23
C THR A 119 4.33 -2.55 14.86
N ILE A 120 4.96 -3.65 14.42
CA ILE A 120 5.62 -3.71 13.11
C ILE A 120 4.62 -3.41 11.99
N LEU A 121 3.42 -4.01 12.04
CA LEU A 121 2.36 -3.78 11.07
C LEU A 121 1.88 -2.33 11.09
N THR A 122 1.62 -1.75 12.26
CA THR A 122 1.15 -0.37 12.39
C THR A 122 2.18 0.62 11.85
N GLU A 123 3.47 0.40 12.14
CA GLU A 123 4.54 1.26 11.64
C GLU A 123 4.78 1.10 10.14
N PHE A 124 4.56 -0.10 9.61
CA PHE A 124 4.61 -0.35 8.18
C PHE A 124 3.42 0.31 7.45
N MET A 125 2.21 0.19 7.98
CA MET A 125 1.02 0.85 7.42
C MET A 125 1.14 2.38 7.46
N ALA A 126 1.82 2.94 8.47
CA ALA A 126 2.11 4.37 8.56
C ALA A 126 2.98 4.91 7.42
N CYS A 127 3.56 4.05 6.58
CA CYS A 127 4.27 4.40 5.35
C CYS A 127 3.38 4.48 4.12
N SER A 128 2.06 4.34 4.27
CA SER A 128 1.11 4.48 3.17
C SER A 128 1.10 5.91 2.63
N ASP A 129 1.01 6.03 1.31
CA ASP A 129 0.83 7.29 0.63
C ASP A 129 -0.66 7.58 0.44
N ARG A 130 -1.08 8.82 0.72
CA ARG A 130 -2.48 9.24 0.56
C ARG A 130 -2.79 9.74 -0.84
N ASP A 131 -1.82 10.39 -1.49
CA ASP A 131 -2.04 10.97 -2.81
C ASP A 131 -1.66 9.96 -3.89
N ARG A 132 -2.59 9.06 -4.20
CA ARG A 132 -2.30 7.88 -5.02
C ARG A 132 -2.68 8.07 -6.48
N PHE A 133 -3.66 8.91 -6.77
CA PHE A 133 -4.22 9.02 -8.12
C PHE A 133 -3.46 10.03 -8.97
N ILE A 134 -2.93 9.58 -10.11
CA ILE A 134 -2.21 10.43 -11.05
C ILE A 134 -2.94 10.43 -12.39
N LYS A 135 -3.38 11.61 -12.81
CA LYS A 135 -3.95 11.83 -14.14
C LYS A 135 -2.90 11.58 -15.22
N LYS A 136 -3.28 10.91 -16.31
CA LYS A 136 -2.47 10.75 -17.51
C LYS A 136 -3.23 11.19 -18.75
N ASP A 137 -2.48 11.62 -19.77
CA ASP A 137 -3.04 12.19 -20.99
C ASP A 137 -3.52 11.12 -21.98
N SER A 138 -2.95 9.92 -21.93
CA SER A 138 -3.32 8.80 -22.79
C SER A 138 -3.13 7.44 -22.13
N GLU A 139 -3.76 6.40 -22.68
CA GLU A 139 -3.51 5.01 -22.31
C GLU A 139 -2.03 4.62 -22.49
N ALA A 140 -1.41 5.08 -23.58
CA ALA A 140 -0.01 4.80 -23.87
C ALA A 140 0.92 5.36 -22.78
N ASP A 141 0.64 6.57 -22.27
CA ASP A 141 1.41 7.17 -21.18
C ASP A 141 1.21 6.40 -19.87
N MET A 142 -0.02 5.95 -19.57
CA MET A 142 -0.27 5.09 -18.41
C MET A 142 0.55 3.80 -18.47
N ILE A 143 0.61 3.16 -19.63
CA ILE A 143 1.35 1.90 -19.82
C ILE A 143 2.85 2.15 -19.70
N ARG A 144 3.39 3.15 -20.40
CA ARG A 144 4.83 3.48 -20.37
C ARG A 144 5.28 3.80 -18.96
N ASP A 145 4.59 4.70 -18.27
CA ASP A 145 4.96 5.11 -16.93
C ASP A 145 4.69 4.00 -15.91
N GLY A 146 3.69 3.15 -16.18
CA GLY A 146 3.36 1.98 -15.35
C GLY A 146 4.49 0.97 -15.38
N GLN A 147 5.02 0.65 -16.58
CA GLN A 147 6.17 -0.23 -16.76
C GLN A 147 7.42 0.32 -16.04
N ASN A 148 7.71 1.61 -16.19
CA ASN A 148 8.86 2.22 -15.52
C ASN A 148 8.74 2.18 -13.99
N ASN A 149 7.56 2.47 -13.45
CA ASN A 149 7.32 2.52 -11.99
C ASN A 149 7.02 1.15 -11.37
N SER A 150 6.82 0.12 -12.18
CA SER A 150 6.69 -1.28 -11.75
C SER A 150 7.97 -1.80 -11.12
N VAL A 151 9.14 -1.43 -11.67
CA VAL A 151 10.47 -1.88 -11.17
C VAL A 151 10.70 -1.45 -9.72
N THR A 152 10.16 -0.30 -9.32
CA THR A 152 10.31 0.24 -7.97
C THR A 152 9.14 -0.09 -7.04
N ASN A 153 8.19 -0.93 -7.47
CA ASN A 153 6.92 -1.22 -6.79
C ASN A 153 6.12 0.06 -6.46
N THR A 154 6.26 1.12 -7.28
CA THR A 154 5.54 2.40 -7.10
C THR A 154 4.37 2.55 -8.07
N PHE A 155 4.11 1.54 -8.89
CA PHE A 155 2.90 1.40 -9.68
C PHE A 155 1.99 0.34 -9.05
N LEU A 156 0.71 0.68 -8.84
CA LEU A 156 -0.30 -0.28 -8.41
C LEU A 156 -1.18 -0.71 -9.59
N ALA A 157 -1.85 0.27 -10.20
CA ALA A 157 -2.83 0.03 -11.25
C ALA A 157 -2.99 1.25 -12.16
N ALA A 158 -3.59 1.04 -13.33
CA ALA A 158 -4.08 2.09 -14.21
C ALA A 158 -5.56 1.83 -14.54
N ILE A 159 -6.37 2.87 -14.51
CA ILE A 159 -7.81 2.82 -14.77
C ILE A 159 -8.09 3.61 -16.05
N GLU A 160 -8.58 2.93 -17.06
CA GLU A 160 -9.04 3.53 -18.30
C GLU A 160 -10.56 3.57 -18.29
N PHE A 161 -11.15 4.77 -18.31
CA PHE A 161 -12.58 4.92 -18.54
C PHE A 161 -12.86 4.92 -20.04
N LEU A 162 -13.80 4.09 -20.47
CA LEU A 162 -14.04 3.82 -21.89
C LEU A 162 -15.22 4.60 -22.47
N ASP A 163 -16.08 5.16 -21.62
CA ASP A 163 -17.21 5.94 -22.07
C ASP A 163 -16.79 7.37 -22.41
N ASP A 164 -17.23 7.88 -23.55
CA ASP A 164 -17.02 9.26 -23.94
C ASP A 164 -18.09 10.13 -23.29
N ILE A 165 -17.72 10.80 -22.20
CA ILE A 165 -18.61 11.65 -21.41
C ILE A 165 -18.07 13.07 -21.50
N SER A 166 -18.85 13.99 -22.06
CA SER A 166 -18.51 15.41 -22.05
C SER A 166 -18.87 16.04 -20.70
N ASN A 167 -18.29 17.21 -20.38
CA ASN A 167 -18.52 17.89 -19.09
C ASN A 167 -19.99 18.31 -18.85
N ASN A 168 -20.82 18.34 -19.89
CA ASN A 168 -22.23 18.75 -19.80
C ASN A 168 -23.19 17.55 -19.74
N ASP A 169 -22.69 16.33 -19.90
CA ASP A 169 -23.52 15.13 -19.95
C ASP A 169 -23.83 14.61 -18.54
N THR A 170 -24.98 13.94 -18.38
CA THR A 170 -25.27 13.24 -17.13
C THR A 170 -24.52 11.91 -17.09
N LEU A 171 -23.92 11.58 -15.94
CA LEU A 171 -23.22 10.31 -15.74
C LEU A 171 -24.17 9.13 -16.04
N PRO A 172 -23.80 8.18 -16.92
CA PRO A 172 -24.66 7.06 -17.27
C PRO A 172 -24.80 6.08 -16.11
N LYS A 173 -25.91 5.33 -16.09
CA LYS A 173 -26.21 4.34 -15.03
C LYS A 173 -25.20 3.19 -14.97
N HIS A 174 -24.58 2.85 -16.10
CA HIS A 174 -23.54 1.85 -16.19
C HIS A 174 -22.33 2.47 -16.87
N MET A 175 -21.15 2.27 -16.29
CA MET A 175 -19.90 2.71 -16.90
C MET A 175 -19.00 1.54 -17.26
N LYS A 176 -18.31 1.70 -18.39
CA LYS A 176 -17.28 0.79 -18.86
C LYS A 176 -15.91 1.34 -18.48
N TYR A 177 -15.13 0.52 -17.81
CA TYR A 177 -13.76 0.83 -17.45
C TYR A 177 -12.89 -0.41 -17.57
N LYS A 178 -11.58 -0.19 -17.66
CA LYS A 178 -10.56 -1.23 -17.76
C LYS A 178 -9.46 -0.95 -16.74
N ILE A 179 -9.15 -1.95 -15.93
CA ILE A 179 -8.06 -1.88 -14.95
C ILE A 179 -6.86 -2.64 -15.52
N ARG A 180 -5.71 -1.98 -15.58
CA ARG A 180 -4.41 -2.58 -15.92
C ARG A 180 -3.55 -2.65 -14.67
N MET A 181 -3.04 -3.82 -14.34
CA MET A 181 -2.12 -4.05 -13.22
C MET A 181 -0.93 -4.87 -13.71
N ILE A 182 0.12 -4.97 -12.89
CA ILE A 182 1.25 -5.86 -13.16
C ILE A 182 0.77 -7.31 -13.08
N LEU A 183 1.29 -8.17 -13.96
CA LEU A 183 0.91 -9.58 -14.05
C LEU A 183 1.05 -10.31 -12.70
N ASP A 184 2.11 -10.03 -11.95
CA ASP A 184 2.39 -10.67 -10.66
C ASP A 184 1.33 -10.36 -9.58
N TYR A 185 0.44 -9.40 -9.82
CA TYR A 185 -0.63 -9.00 -8.89
C TYR A 185 -2.03 -9.40 -9.36
N VAL A 186 -2.15 -10.01 -10.53
CA VAL A 186 -3.45 -10.45 -11.07
C VAL A 186 -3.46 -11.95 -11.29
N ASP A 187 -4.59 -12.57 -10.99
CA ASP A 187 -4.79 -13.96 -11.35
C ASP A 187 -4.72 -14.09 -12.88
N ASN A 188 -4.06 -15.15 -13.35
CA ASN A 188 -3.90 -15.41 -14.78
C ASN A 188 -5.27 -15.47 -15.46
N THR A 189 -5.49 -14.59 -16.45
CA THR A 189 -6.76 -14.47 -17.18
C THR A 189 -7.08 -15.65 -18.11
N TYR A 190 -6.31 -16.73 -18.05
CA TYR A 190 -6.54 -17.97 -18.80
C TYR A 190 -7.48 -18.95 -18.06
N GLN A 191 -7.83 -18.71 -16.80
CA GLN A 191 -8.83 -19.50 -16.09
C GLN A 191 -10.10 -18.69 -15.86
N THR A 192 -11.05 -18.84 -16.78
CA THR A 192 -12.46 -18.60 -16.47
C THR A 192 -12.95 -19.72 -15.56
N ALA A 193 -13.16 -19.41 -14.28
CA ALA A 193 -13.94 -20.27 -13.41
C ALA A 193 -15.42 -20.16 -13.82
N ASP A 194 -15.83 -20.96 -14.79
CA ASP A 194 -17.24 -21.31 -14.93
C ASP A 194 -17.60 -22.16 -13.70
N ARG A 195 -18.58 -21.70 -12.93
CA ARG A 195 -19.15 -22.41 -11.79
C ARG A 195 -20.63 -22.62 -12.02
#